data_AF-R9BT80-F1
#
_entry.id   AF-R9BT80-F1
#
_cell.length_a   1.000
_cell.length_b   1.000
_cell.length_c   1.000
_cell.angle_alpha   90.00
_cell.angle_beta   90.00
_cell.angle_gamma   90.00
#
_symmetry.space_group_name_H-M   'P 1'
#
loop_
_entity.id
_entity.type
_entity.pdbx_description
1 polymer ?
#
loop_
_entity_poly.entity_id
_entity_poly.type
_entity_poly.pdbx_seq_one_letter_code
_entity_poly.pdbx_strand_id
1 'polypeptide(L)'
;MNSKIKEVMNTLEQIKESNILNNESNQSISNTIKKVNDIYNEKTVKVSILGEFSSGKSTFINGVLNEDILSYGDEPTTAINTVIKYGDKPLFGLFLKMVKERKLIRRI
;
A
#
# COMPACT_ATOMS: atom_id res chain seq x y z
N MET A 1 -17.75 16.42 -1.51
CA MET A 1 -17.12 15.60 -0.46
C MET A 1 -18.22 14.77 0.20
N ASN A 2 -18.14 13.43 0.14
CA ASN A 2 -19.25 12.52 0.49
C ASN A 2 -19.67 12.67 1.96
N SER A 3 -20.87 13.22 2.23
CA SER A 3 -21.38 13.48 3.60
C SER A 3 -21.39 12.23 4.48
N LYS A 4 -21.66 11.06 3.89
CA LYS A 4 -21.65 9.75 4.57
C LYS A 4 -20.29 9.37 5.16
N ILE A 5 -19.19 9.69 4.46
CA ILE A 5 -17.84 9.34 4.96
C ILE A 5 -17.50 10.19 6.19
N LYS A 6 -17.89 11.46 6.18
CA LYS A 6 -17.70 12.36 7.32
C LYS A 6 -18.50 11.91 8.55
N GLU A 7 -19.72 11.42 8.33
CA GLU A 7 -20.56 10.84 9.38
C GLU A 7 -19.92 9.59 10.00
N VAL A 8 -19.44 8.65 9.17
CA VAL A 8 -18.73 7.45 9.65
C VAL A 8 -17.49 7.83 10.48
N MET A 9 -16.70 8.80 10.04
CA MET A 9 -15.51 9.24 10.78
C MET A 9 -15.86 9.84 12.13
N ASN A 10 -16.92 10.66 12.19
CA ASN A 10 -17.39 11.26 13.44
C ASN A 10 -17.85 10.19 14.45
N THR A 11 -18.54 9.15 13.98
CA THR A 11 -18.92 8.00 14.84
C THR A 11 -17.69 7.23 15.33
N LEU A 12 -16.68 7.04 14.49
CA LEU A 12 -15.42 6.39 14.87
C LEU A 12 -14.65 7.19 15.93
N GLU A 13 -14.66 8.53 15.86
CA GLU A 13 -14.08 9.41 16.88
C GLU A 13 -14.81 9.28 18.22
N GLN A 14 -16.15 9.28 18.21
CA GLN A 14 -16.95 9.08 19.43
C GLN A 14 -16.69 7.72 20.09
N ILE A 15 -16.55 6.65 19.31
CA ILE A 15 -16.21 5.32 19.82
C ILE A 15 -14.82 5.32 20.45
N LYS A 16 -13.87 6.10 19.91
CA LYS A 16 -12.52 6.19 20.43
C LYS A 16 -12.44 6.95 21.77
N GLU A 17 -13.26 7.99 21.93
CA GLU A 17 -13.35 8.77 23.17
C GLU A 17 -14.11 8.04 24.29
N SER A 18 -15.03 7.15 23.93
CA SER A 18 -15.62 6.23 24.90
C SER A 18 -14.55 5.26 25.41
N ASN A 19 -14.38 5.16 26.73
CA ASN A 19 -13.38 4.29 27.41
C ASN A 19 -13.50 2.77 27.11
N ILE A 20 -14.32 2.37 26.15
CA ILE A 20 -14.57 0.99 25.71
C ILE A 20 -13.30 0.34 25.13
N LEU A 21 -12.38 1.12 24.55
CA LEU A 21 -11.19 0.61 23.85
C LEU A 21 -9.97 0.36 24.77
N ASN A 22 -10.03 0.69 26.05
CA ASN A 22 -8.89 0.57 26.98
C ASN A 22 -8.68 -0.84 27.56
N ASN A 23 -9.53 -1.81 27.20
CA ASN A 23 -9.39 -3.20 27.62
C ASN A 23 -8.60 -3.99 26.58
N GLU A 24 -7.66 -4.85 27.01
CA GLU A 24 -6.84 -5.71 26.13
C GLU A 24 -7.68 -6.54 25.14
N SER A 25 -8.91 -6.87 25.52
CA SER A 25 -9.89 -7.59 24.68
C SER A 25 -10.27 -6.85 23.39
N ASN A 26 -10.13 -5.52 23.33
CA ASN A 26 -10.57 -4.67 22.22
C ASN A 26 -9.42 -4.13 21.35
N GLN A 27 -8.20 -4.63 21.52
CA GLN A 27 -7.02 -4.23 20.75
C GLN A 27 -7.24 -4.39 19.23
N SER A 28 -7.97 -5.42 18.81
CA SER A 28 -8.28 -5.69 17.40
C SER A 28 -9.17 -4.60 16.77
N ILE A 29 -10.15 -4.11 17.54
CA ILE A 29 -11.07 -3.05 17.15
C ILE A 29 -10.30 -1.74 17.03
N SER A 30 -9.50 -1.39 18.03
CA SER A 30 -8.65 -0.20 18.01
C SER A 30 -7.72 -0.17 16.78
N ASN A 31 -7.07 -1.31 16.48
CA ASN A 31 -6.23 -1.44 15.29
C ASN A 31 -7.01 -1.26 13.97
N THR A 32 -8.25 -1.74 13.91
CA THR A 32 -9.09 -1.62 12.72
C THR A 32 -9.54 -0.16 12.52
N ILE A 33 -9.98 0.51 13.59
CA ILE A 33 -10.34 1.93 13.58
C ILE A 33 -9.13 2.76 13.12
N LYS A 34 -7.94 2.48 13.67
CA LYS A 34 -6.71 3.14 13.25
C LYS A 34 -6.44 2.98 11.75
N LYS A 35 -6.53 1.75 11.21
CA LYS A 35 -6.36 1.50 9.77
C LYS A 35 -7.36 2.26 8.91
N VAL A 36 -8.63 2.30 9.30
CA VAL A 36 -9.67 3.03 8.56
C VAL A 36 -9.38 4.53 8.55
N ASN A 37 -8.95 5.06 9.70
CA ASN A 37 -8.57 6.47 9.82
C ASN A 37 -7.30 6.78 9.01
N ASP A 38 -6.32 5.88 9.00
CA ASP A 38 -5.10 6.00 8.20
C ASP A 38 -5.44 6.05 6.70
N ILE A 39 -6.35 5.18 6.23
CA ILE A 39 -6.83 5.18 4.83
C ILE A 39 -7.55 6.48 4.49
N TYR A 40 -8.39 6.99 5.39
CA TYR A 40 -9.14 8.23 5.17
C TYR A 40 -8.25 9.47 5.13
N ASN A 41 -7.24 9.50 5.99
CA ASN A 41 -6.25 10.58 6.02
C ASN A 41 -5.17 10.40 4.94
N GLU A 42 -5.10 9.24 4.28
CA GLU A 42 -4.19 9.01 3.17
C GLU A 42 -4.61 9.89 1.98
N LYS A 43 -3.95 11.04 1.84
CA LYS A 43 -4.12 11.94 0.69
C LYS A 43 -3.30 11.49 -0.53
N THR A 44 -3.02 10.18 -0.64
CA THR A 44 -2.20 9.63 -1.71
C THR A 44 -3.07 9.20 -2.88
N VAL A 45 -2.72 9.66 -4.08
CA VAL A 45 -3.34 9.19 -5.32
C VAL A 45 -2.54 7.99 -5.81
N LYS A 46 -3.20 6.84 -5.94
CA LYS A 46 -2.58 5.64 -6.50
C LYS A 46 -2.71 5.66 -8.02
N VAL A 47 -1.58 5.73 -8.69
CA VAL A 47 -1.47 5.63 -10.16
C VAL A 47 -0.81 4.30 -10.50
N SER A 48 -1.39 3.55 -11.43
CA SER A 48 -0.81 2.30 -11.94
C SER A 48 -0.46 2.47 -13.40
N ILE A 49 0.79 2.18 -13.75
CA ILE A 49 1.31 2.26 -15.11
C ILE A 49 1.44 0.83 -15.63
N LEU A 50 0.75 0.54 -16.72
CA LEU A 50 0.67 -0.79 -17.34
C LEU A 50 1.19 -0.72 -18.77
N GLY A 51 1.79 -1.82 -19.26
CA GLY A 51 2.30 -1.94 -20.62
C GLY A 51 3.32 -3.07 -20.76
N GLU A 52 3.58 -3.48 -22.00
CA GLU A 52 4.54 -4.54 -22.34
C GLU A 52 5.96 -4.24 -21.82
N PHE A 53 6.79 -5.27 -21.65
CA PHE A 53 8.18 -5.08 -21.25
C PHE A 53 8.91 -4.14 -22.23
N SER A 54 9.84 -3.32 -21.72
CA SER A 54 10.63 -2.37 -22.51
C SER A 54 9.86 -1.25 -23.24
N SER A 55 8.56 -1.05 -22.95
CA SER A 55 7.76 0.04 -23.54
C SER A 55 8.07 1.47 -23.03
N GLY A 56 9.17 1.67 -22.29
CA GLY A 56 9.56 2.98 -21.76
C GLY A 56 8.86 3.41 -20.45
N LYS A 57 8.21 2.49 -19.73
CA LYS A 57 7.51 2.79 -18.45
C LYS A 57 8.43 3.42 -17.40
N SER A 58 9.64 2.89 -17.21
CA SER A 58 10.61 3.45 -16.26
C SER A 58 11.04 4.86 -16.65
N THR A 59 11.31 5.09 -17.94
CA THR A 59 11.66 6.42 -18.48
C THR A 59 10.53 7.42 -18.28
N PHE A 60 9.28 7.03 -18.51
CA PHE A 60 8.12 7.89 -18.26
C PHE A 60 8.00 8.27 -16.78
N ILE A 61 8.16 7.30 -15.87
CA ILE A 61 8.11 7.56 -14.42
C ILE A 61 9.23 8.52 -14.01
N ASN A 62 10.47 8.27 -14.44
CA ASN A 62 11.61 9.14 -14.14
C ASN A 62 11.38 10.57 -14.68
N GLY A 63 10.79 10.71 -15.88
CA GLY A 63 10.41 12.00 -16.45
C GLY A 63 9.31 12.73 -15.66
N VAL A 64 8.29 12.02 -15.19
CA VAL A 64 7.22 12.60 -14.34
C VAL A 64 7.76 13.04 -12.98
N LEU A 65 8.69 12.27 -12.42
CA LEU A 65 9.32 12.58 -11.12
C LEU A 65 10.48 13.57 -11.23
N ASN A 66 10.96 13.82 -12.46
CA ASN A 66 12.15 14.61 -12.76
C ASN A 66 13.41 14.08 -12.02
N GLU A 67 13.47 12.77 -11.80
CA GLU A 67 14.56 12.08 -11.10
C GLU A 67 14.80 10.70 -11.73
N ASP A 68 16.07 10.28 -11.83
CA ASP A 68 16.46 8.99 -12.43
C ASP A 68 16.48 7.86 -11.37
N ILE A 69 15.30 7.48 -10.87
CA ILE A 69 15.16 6.55 -9.75
C ILE A 69 14.96 5.09 -10.16
N LEU A 70 14.38 4.84 -11.33
CA LEU A 70 14.15 3.48 -11.85
C LEU A 70 15.18 3.15 -12.92
N SER A 71 15.84 1.99 -12.79
CA SER A 71 16.69 1.44 -13.85
C SER A 71 15.89 1.22 -15.14
N TYR A 72 16.48 1.60 -16.27
CA TYR A 72 15.96 1.35 -17.62
C TYR A 72 17.03 0.65 -18.48
N GLY A 73 16.63 -0.34 -19.29
CA GLY A 73 17.52 -1.14 -20.13
C GLY A 73 16.76 -2.24 -20.89
N ASP A 74 17.34 -2.76 -21.98
CA ASP A 74 16.70 -3.67 -22.96
C ASP A 74 16.41 -5.08 -22.44
N GLU A 75 17.04 -5.50 -21.34
CA GLU A 75 16.66 -6.73 -20.63
C GLU A 75 15.35 -6.53 -19.86
N PRO A 76 14.56 -7.60 -19.58
CA PRO A 76 13.31 -7.49 -18.83
C PRO A 76 13.58 -6.96 -17.41
N THR A 77 13.59 -5.64 -17.25
CA THR A 77 14.16 -4.95 -16.10
C THR A 77 13.17 -4.82 -14.93
N THR A 78 11.91 -5.14 -15.16
CA THR A 78 10.85 -5.13 -14.12
C THR A 78 9.90 -6.32 -14.29
N ALA A 79 10.36 -7.52 -13.91
CA ALA A 79 9.48 -8.67 -13.63
C ALA A 79 8.83 -8.57 -12.22
N ILE A 80 9.29 -7.61 -11.40
CA ILE A 80 8.83 -7.37 -10.03
C ILE A 80 8.01 -6.08 -10.01
N ASN A 81 6.85 -6.13 -9.34
CA ASN A 81 6.02 -4.94 -9.12
C ASN A 81 6.76 -3.96 -8.20
N THR A 82 7.08 -2.77 -8.71
CA THR A 82 7.74 -1.70 -7.96
C THR A 82 6.72 -0.65 -7.53
N VAL A 83 6.72 -0.32 -6.24
CA VAL A 83 5.87 0.73 -5.67
C VAL A 83 6.75 1.90 -5.25
N ILE A 84 6.45 3.08 -5.76
CA ILE A 84 7.12 4.34 -5.37
C ILE A 84 6.17 5.13 -4.47
N LYS A 85 6.67 5.60 -3.33
CA LYS A 85 5.93 6.46 -2.39
C LYS A 85 6.84 7.59 -1.93
N TYR A 86 6.27 8.78 -1.75
CA TYR A 86 6.97 9.91 -1.15
C TYR A 86 7.42 9.58 0.28
N GLY A 87 8.62 10.01 0.64
CA GLY A 87 9.16 9.95 1.99
C GLY A 87 10.27 10.98 2.16
N ASP A 88 10.49 11.46 3.40
CA ASP A 88 11.46 12.51 3.69
C ASP A 88 12.92 12.08 3.44
N LYS A 89 13.17 10.77 3.36
CA LYS A 89 14.48 10.18 3.12
C LYS A 89 14.35 9.03 2.12
N PRO A 90 15.36 8.82 1.26
CA PRO A 90 15.36 7.69 0.34
C PRO A 90 15.44 6.38 1.13
N LEU A 91 14.52 5.46 0.81
CA LEU A 91 14.48 4.11 1.39
C LEU A 91 14.18 3.10 0.28
N PHE A 92 14.95 2.01 0.28
CA PHE A 92 14.70 0.86 -0.60
C PHE A 92 14.38 -0.37 0.25
N GLY A 93 13.32 -1.10 -0.13
CA GLY A 93 12.87 -2.28 0.61
C GLY A 93 12.34 -3.36 -0.33
N LEU A 94 12.71 -4.61 -0.06
CA LEU A 94 12.21 -5.78 -0.79
C LEU A 94 11.12 -6.48 0.03
N PHE A 95 9.92 -6.57 -0.53
CA PHE A 95 8.81 -7.29 0.08
C PHE A 95 8.66 -8.68 -0.54
N LEU A 96 9.11 -9.71 0.18
CA LEU A 96 8.95 -11.10 -0.22
C LEU A 96 7.62 -11.66 0.30
N LYS A 97 6.69 -11.96 -0.61
CA LYS A 97 5.48 -12.70 -0.26
C LYS A 97 5.79 -14.20 -0.33
N MET A 98 5.99 -14.84 0.82
CA MET A 98 6.09 -16.30 0.87
C MET A 98 4.74 -16.92 0.52
N VAL A 99 4.69 -17.70 -0.56
CA VAL A 99 3.55 -18.57 -0.88
C VAL A 99 3.72 -19.85 -0.07
N LYS A 100 2.79 -20.12 0.84
CA LYS A 100 2.77 -21.37 1.62
C LYS A 100 2.67 -22.56 0.64
N GLU A 101 3.62 -23.49 0.68
CA GLU A 101 3.63 -24.67 -0.17
C GLU A 101 2.30 -25.44 -0.07
N ARG A 102 1.67 -25.74 -1.22
CA ARG A 102 0.62 -26.75 -1.28
C ARG A 102 1.30 -28.10 -1.18
N LYS A 103 1.09 -28.79 -0.04
CA LYS A 103 1.48 -30.20 0.18
C LYS A 103 1.03 -31.04 -1.01
N LEU A 104 1.97 -31.43 -1.87
CA LEU A 104 1.70 -32.38 -2.95
C LEU A 104 1.67 -33.78 -2.31
N ILE A 105 0.48 -34.24 -1.90
CA ILE A 105 0.29 -35.64 -1.55
C ILE A 105 0.30 -36.42 -2.87
N ARG A 106 1.48 -36.84 -3.33
CA ARG A 106 1.56 -37.93 -4.31
C ARG A 106 1.29 -39.22 -3.55
N ARG A 107 0.09 -39.77 -3.77
CA ARG A 107 -0.20 -41.17 -3.52
C ARG A 107 0.42 -41.98 -4.66
N ILE A 108 1.43 -42.78 -4.35
CA ILE A 108 1.67 -44.08 -4.97
C ILE A 108 2.11 -45.00 -3.84
#